data_AF-A0A9E6DPI8-F1
#
_entry.id   AF-A0A9E6DPI8-F1
#
_cell.length_a   1.000
_cell.length_b   1.000
_cell.length_c   1.000
_cell.angle_alpha   90.00
_cell.angle_beta   90.00
_cell.angle_gamma   90.00
#
_symmetry.space_group_name_H-M   'P 1'
#
loop_
_entity.id
_entity.type
_entity.pdbx_description
1 polymer ?
#
loop_
_entity_poly.entity_id
_entity_poly.type
_entity_poly.pdbx_seq_one_letter_code
_entity_poly.pdbx_strand_id
1 'polypeptide(L)'
;MTPPRTAPSHGPLFVARWDLDKTYLRTEFDTVRDLIRTALESPEEKVAVPGAGPLLQALGESGAHIHILSGSPRQLRNSVEAKLRLDKVRFDELSLKPNLSNIFRFRFRGLRDQLGYKLPELLEGRVRIQNASTLDPMEVLVGDDAEADAFVYCLYADICSERVSDRELRKILSAGQVYRDLKLRTLSAAASVRKSDCVERILIHLDRQTPPSTFQAFGSRVVPFFNYFQAACVLAEDGRLSCPALFDVATVFLVRHGFDHNSLASSYLDLQRRGHTSGQLPEQLNNASTALDQARDPTAADELRQMVALMRESPSAASSRLTTPAMDYRALARRHRGGRNRSSAAS
;
A
#
# COMPACT_ATOMS: atom_id res chain seq x y z
N MET A 1 -0.03 -3.40 31.16
CA MET A 1 0.95 -2.30 31.27
C MET A 1 1.71 -2.23 29.96
N THR A 2 1.41 -1.23 29.15
CA THR A 2 2.10 -0.96 27.88
C THR A 2 3.47 -0.36 28.21
N PRO A 3 4.58 -0.84 27.64
CA PRO A 3 5.89 -0.22 27.86
C PRO A 3 5.89 1.22 27.32
N PRO A 4 6.67 2.12 27.93
CA PRO A 4 6.69 3.53 27.56
C PRO A 4 7.23 3.73 26.14
N ARG A 5 6.69 4.76 25.48
CA ARG A 5 7.04 5.24 24.14
C ARG A 5 8.51 5.67 24.13
N THR A 6 9.42 4.84 23.63
CA THR A 6 10.73 5.33 23.18
C THR A 6 10.46 6.33 22.06
N ALA A 7 10.83 7.59 22.28
CA ALA A 7 10.63 8.65 21.30
C ALA A 7 11.40 8.29 20.02
N PRO A 8 10.77 8.29 18.82
CA PRO A 8 11.51 8.07 17.60
C PRO A 8 12.48 9.24 17.37
N SER A 9 13.71 8.88 17.00
CA SER A 9 14.78 9.78 16.58
C SER A 9 14.35 10.69 15.42
N HIS A 10 14.81 11.94 15.46
CA HIS A 10 14.47 13.06 14.57
C HIS A 10 14.49 12.75 13.05
N GLY A 11 13.34 12.31 12.53
CA GLY A 11 12.99 12.36 11.11
C GLY A 11 11.58 12.93 10.94
N PRO A 12 11.19 13.37 9.73
CA PRO A 12 9.80 13.76 9.47
C PRO A 12 8.87 12.59 9.78
N LEU A 13 7.70 12.89 10.36
CA LEU A 13 6.68 11.89 10.66
C LEU A 13 6.35 11.10 9.39
N PHE A 14 6.53 9.78 9.42
CA PHE A 14 6.21 8.90 8.30
C PHE A 14 4.94 8.12 8.58
N VAL A 15 3.98 8.15 7.66
CA VAL A 15 2.68 7.49 7.80
C VAL A 15 2.56 6.43 6.72
N ALA A 16 2.35 5.18 7.11
CA ALA A 16 2.01 4.12 6.18
C ALA A 16 0.51 3.86 6.25
N ARG A 17 -0.21 4.15 5.16
CA ARG A 17 -1.64 3.89 5.03
C ARG A 17 -1.83 2.57 4.29
N TRP A 18 -2.44 1.60 4.95
CA TRP A 18 -2.54 0.23 4.44
C TRP A 18 -3.99 -0.16 4.24
N ASP A 19 -4.31 -0.61 3.03
CA ASP A 19 -5.48 -1.44 2.84
C ASP A 19 -5.30 -2.79 3.55
N LEU A 20 -6.41 -3.39 3.99
CA LEU A 20 -6.41 -4.66 4.69
C LEU A 20 -6.76 -5.83 3.77
N ASP A 21 -7.76 -5.67 2.91
CA ASP A 21 -8.37 -6.79 2.20
C ASP A 21 -7.63 -7.00 0.87
N LYS A 22 -7.17 -8.22 0.57
CA LYS A 22 -6.29 -8.54 -0.59
C LYS A 22 -4.92 -7.85 -0.61
N THR A 23 -4.73 -6.91 0.30
CA THR A 23 -3.46 -6.24 0.58
C THR A 23 -2.75 -6.92 1.75
N TYR A 24 -3.34 -6.93 2.95
CA TYR A 24 -2.76 -7.63 4.12
C TYR A 24 -3.30 -9.05 4.29
N LEU A 25 -4.61 -9.24 4.20
CA LEU A 25 -5.29 -10.52 4.31
C LEU A 25 -5.63 -11.07 2.92
N ARG A 26 -5.42 -12.37 2.72
CA ARG A 26 -5.99 -13.10 1.57
C ARG A 26 -7.48 -13.30 1.84
N THR A 27 -8.32 -12.44 1.28
CA THR A 27 -9.79 -12.50 1.47
C THR A 27 -10.52 -12.55 0.13
N GLU A 28 -11.54 -13.40 0.05
CA GLU A 28 -12.48 -13.42 -1.09
C GLU A 28 -13.86 -12.93 -0.64
N PHE A 29 -14.13 -11.63 -0.83
CA PHE A 29 -15.46 -11.06 -0.61
C PHE A 29 -16.26 -11.02 -1.90
N ASP A 30 -16.69 -12.19 -2.35
CA ASP A 30 -17.47 -12.29 -3.59
C ASP A 30 -18.97 -12.34 -3.30
N THR A 31 -19.38 -12.78 -2.10
CA THR A 31 -20.78 -12.85 -1.67
C THR A 31 -21.02 -12.50 -0.19
N VAL A 32 -22.30 -12.27 0.16
CA VAL A 32 -22.75 -12.08 1.56
C VAL A 32 -22.43 -13.28 2.44
N ARG A 33 -22.48 -14.49 1.86
CA ARG A 33 -22.12 -15.73 2.56
C ARG A 33 -20.64 -15.73 2.94
N ASP A 34 -19.78 -15.24 2.04
CA ASP A 34 -18.34 -15.16 2.30
C ASP A 34 -18.04 -14.16 3.43
N LEU A 35 -18.75 -13.03 3.48
CA LEU A 35 -18.58 -12.04 4.55
C LEU A 35 -18.96 -12.60 5.93
N ILE A 36 -20.06 -13.34 6.02
CA ILE A 36 -20.49 -14.00 7.27
C ILE A 36 -19.49 -15.11 7.64
N ARG A 37 -19.05 -15.91 6.68
CA ARG A 37 -18.01 -16.93 6.90
C ARG A 37 -16.75 -16.31 7.47
N THR A 38 -16.23 -15.25 6.85
CA THR A 38 -15.01 -14.56 7.29
C THR A 38 -15.17 -13.84 8.64
N ALA A 39 -16.39 -13.43 9.00
CA ALA A 39 -16.70 -12.94 10.34
C ALA A 39 -16.65 -14.02 11.42
N LEU A 40 -16.96 -15.26 11.05
CA LEU A 40 -16.94 -16.42 11.93
C LEU A 40 -15.57 -17.14 11.92
N GLU A 41 -14.74 -16.92 10.91
CA GLU A 41 -13.36 -17.41 10.85
C GLU A 41 -12.56 -16.90 12.05
N SER A 42 -11.88 -17.82 12.72
CA SER A 42 -10.97 -17.52 13.81
C SER A 42 -9.81 -16.64 13.32
N PRO A 43 -9.17 -15.86 14.21
CA PRO A 43 -7.98 -15.10 13.87
C PRO A 43 -6.87 -15.97 13.25
N GLU A 44 -6.71 -17.22 13.70
CA GLU A 44 -5.70 -18.16 13.24
C GLU A 44 -5.95 -18.65 11.79
N GLU A 45 -7.21 -18.75 11.39
CA GLU A 45 -7.62 -19.14 10.03
C GLU A 45 -7.41 -18.03 9.00
N LYS A 46 -7.26 -16.77 9.44
CA LYS A 46 -6.98 -15.65 8.55
C LYS A 46 -5.55 -15.76 8.03
N VAL A 47 -5.39 -15.84 6.71
CA VAL A 47 -4.08 -15.95 6.06
C VAL A 47 -3.61 -14.59 5.59
N ALA A 48 -2.44 -14.14 6.05
CA ALA A 48 -1.82 -12.92 5.55
C ALA A 48 -1.17 -13.17 4.18
N VAL A 49 -1.10 -12.13 3.34
CA VAL A 49 -0.32 -12.19 2.11
C VAL A 49 1.18 -12.37 2.47
N PRO A 50 1.91 -13.28 1.80
CA PRO A 50 3.33 -13.51 2.03
C PRO A 50 4.15 -12.22 2.10
N GLY A 51 4.86 -12.01 3.20
CA GLY A 51 5.70 -10.84 3.44
C GLY A 51 4.98 -9.57 3.94
N ALA A 52 3.65 -9.50 3.92
CA ALA A 52 2.91 -8.31 4.39
C ALA A 52 3.08 -8.07 5.90
N GLY A 53 2.91 -9.12 6.72
CA GLY A 53 3.14 -9.09 8.17
C GLY A 53 4.56 -8.65 8.56
N PRO A 54 5.61 -9.32 8.04
CA PRO A 54 6.99 -8.90 8.26
C PRO A 54 7.27 -7.45 7.85
N LEU A 55 6.75 -6.98 6.70
CA LEU A 55 6.97 -5.60 6.27
C LEU A 55 6.28 -4.59 7.21
N LEU A 56 5.04 -4.86 7.63
CA LEU A 56 4.34 -4.00 8.59
C LEU A 56 5.04 -3.97 9.96
N GLN A 57 5.55 -5.11 10.43
CA GLN A 57 6.37 -5.16 11.65
C GLN A 57 7.59 -4.26 11.50
N ALA A 58 8.34 -4.41 10.41
CA ALA A 58 9.56 -3.65 10.17
C ALA A 58 9.31 -2.14 10.04
N LEU A 59 8.20 -1.73 9.42
CA LEU A 59 7.79 -0.32 9.35
C LEU A 59 7.45 0.24 10.74
N GLY A 60 6.70 -0.51 11.54
CA GLY A 60 6.37 -0.12 12.91
C GLY A 60 7.60 -0.01 13.81
N GLU A 61 8.57 -0.92 13.67
CA GLU A 61 9.86 -0.88 14.37
C GLU A 61 10.74 0.30 13.92
N SER A 62 10.62 0.71 12.65
CA SER A 62 11.27 1.91 12.10
C SER A 62 10.58 3.21 12.53
N GLY A 63 9.51 3.14 13.35
CA GLY A 63 8.79 4.29 13.89
C GLY A 63 7.73 4.88 12.96
N ALA A 64 7.32 4.16 11.91
CA ALA A 64 6.22 4.58 11.06
C ALA A 64 4.90 4.57 11.82
N HIS A 65 4.06 5.59 11.60
CA HIS A 65 2.69 5.61 12.07
C HIS A 65 1.82 4.79 11.09
N ILE A 66 1.31 3.66 11.55
CA ILE A 66 0.57 2.70 10.72
C ILE A 66 -0.93 2.96 10.86
N HIS A 67 -1.55 3.39 9.76
CA HIS A 67 -3.00 3.52 9.66
C HIS A 67 -3.56 2.46 8.71
N ILE A 68 -4.34 1.54 9.25
CA ILE A 68 -5.03 0.51 8.49
C ILE A 68 -6.43 1.00 8.11
N LEU A 69 -6.70 1.07 6.82
CA LEU A 69 -7.98 1.46 6.22
C LEU A 69 -8.60 0.25 5.55
N SER A 70 -9.82 -0.15 5.89
CA SER A 70 -10.43 -1.33 5.29
C SER A 70 -11.87 -1.12 4.88
N GLY A 71 -12.23 -1.64 3.70
CA GLY A 71 -13.61 -1.74 3.24
C GLY A 71 -14.45 -2.71 4.08
N SER A 72 -13.82 -3.56 4.89
CA SER A 72 -14.47 -4.51 5.78
C SER A 72 -15.38 -3.84 6.82
N PRO A 73 -16.45 -4.53 7.22
CA PRO A 73 -17.43 -3.99 8.14
C PRO A 73 -16.87 -3.93 9.58
N ARG A 74 -17.30 -2.94 10.37
CA ARG A 74 -16.86 -2.73 11.77
C ARG A 74 -16.99 -3.96 12.66
N GLN A 75 -17.91 -4.86 12.35
CA GLN A 75 -18.12 -6.12 13.05
C GLN A 75 -16.87 -7.01 13.06
N LEU A 76 -15.99 -6.90 12.06
CA LEU A 76 -14.75 -7.68 11.98
C LEU A 76 -13.63 -7.16 12.87
N ARG A 77 -13.79 -5.99 13.52
CA ARG A 77 -12.73 -5.32 14.29
C ARG A 77 -11.96 -6.27 15.19
N ASN A 78 -12.66 -6.98 16.07
CA ASN A 78 -12.01 -7.82 17.07
C ASN A 78 -11.19 -8.94 16.43
N SER A 79 -11.72 -9.56 15.36
CA SER A 79 -11.02 -10.64 14.64
C SER A 79 -9.78 -10.12 13.89
N VAL A 80 -9.87 -8.93 13.28
CA VAL A 80 -8.76 -8.28 12.56
C VAL A 80 -7.67 -7.87 13.55
N GLU A 81 -8.03 -7.21 14.66
CA GLU A 81 -7.09 -6.80 15.69
C GLU A 81 -6.40 -8.00 16.36
N ALA A 82 -7.15 -9.10 16.58
CA ALA A 82 -6.57 -10.34 17.09
C ALA A 82 -5.57 -10.94 16.10
N LYS A 83 -5.89 -10.96 14.80
CA LYS A 83 -4.97 -11.44 13.76
C LYS A 83 -3.71 -10.59 13.69
N LEU A 84 -3.83 -9.26 13.61
CA LEU A 84 -2.68 -8.34 13.61
C LEU A 84 -1.78 -8.57 14.84
N ARG A 85 -2.38 -8.82 16.01
CA ARG A 85 -1.65 -9.15 17.24
C ARG A 85 -0.92 -10.49 17.17
N LEU A 86 -1.55 -11.53 16.63
CA LEU A 86 -0.91 -12.85 16.41
C LEU A 86 0.30 -12.71 15.48
N ASP A 87 0.17 -11.88 14.45
CA ASP A 87 1.24 -11.56 13.51
C ASP A 87 2.24 -10.54 14.06
N LYS A 88 2.09 -10.12 15.33
CA LYS A 88 2.94 -9.11 16.00
C LYS A 88 2.97 -7.74 15.29
N VAL A 89 2.01 -7.47 14.42
CA VAL A 89 1.86 -6.18 13.75
C VAL A 89 1.34 -5.14 14.76
N ARG A 90 2.10 -4.06 14.92
CA ARG A 90 1.66 -2.87 15.66
C ARG A 90 1.00 -1.89 14.69
N PHE A 91 -0.10 -1.30 15.09
CA PHE A 91 -0.78 -0.25 14.34
C PHE A 91 -1.31 0.85 15.26
N ASP A 92 -1.47 2.05 14.72
CA ASP A 92 -1.90 3.23 15.46
C ASP A 92 -3.38 3.55 15.24
N GLU A 93 -3.85 3.44 13.99
CA GLU A 93 -5.25 3.66 13.62
C GLU A 93 -5.79 2.46 12.83
N LEU A 94 -7.04 2.06 13.11
CA LEU A 94 -7.79 1.08 12.34
C LEU A 94 -9.17 1.63 11.99
N SER A 95 -9.37 1.98 10.73
CA SER A 95 -10.62 2.47 10.18
C SER A 95 -11.36 1.38 9.42
N LEU A 96 -12.56 1.06 9.90
CA LEU A 96 -13.47 0.05 9.34
C LEU A 96 -14.81 0.67 8.97
N LYS A 97 -15.47 0.10 7.95
CA LYS A 97 -16.70 0.64 7.37
C LYS A 97 -17.90 0.46 8.32
N PRO A 98 -18.66 1.53 8.63
CA PRO A 98 -19.66 1.50 9.71
C PRO A 98 -20.89 0.63 9.49
N ASN A 99 -21.34 0.40 8.25
CA ASN A 99 -22.65 -0.20 7.99
C ASN A 99 -22.63 -1.28 6.90
N LEU A 100 -23.03 -2.50 7.28
CA LEU A 100 -23.37 -3.62 6.39
C LEU A 100 -24.62 -3.34 5.54
N SER A 101 -25.59 -2.58 6.06
CA SER A 101 -26.85 -2.25 5.37
C SER A 101 -26.67 -1.47 4.06
N ASN A 102 -25.63 -0.62 3.98
CA ASN A 102 -25.27 0.10 2.74
C ASN A 102 -24.34 -0.71 1.82
N ILE A 103 -23.69 -1.75 2.36
CA ILE A 103 -22.92 -2.75 1.62
C ILE A 103 -23.89 -3.58 0.75
N PHE A 104 -25.11 -3.86 1.23
CA PHE A 104 -26.09 -4.72 0.52
C PHE A 104 -26.79 -4.12 -0.71
N ARG A 105 -26.49 -2.89 -1.15
CA ARG A 105 -27.07 -2.33 -2.39
C ARG A 105 -26.22 -2.68 -3.63
N PHE A 106 -26.28 -3.94 -4.05
CA PHE A 106 -26.18 -4.41 -5.45
C PHE A 106 -25.16 -3.72 -6.39
N ARG A 107 -23.87 -3.73 -6.03
CA ARG A 107 -22.68 -3.87 -6.92
C ARG A 107 -21.40 -3.51 -6.16
N PHE A 108 -20.85 -4.49 -5.47
CA PHE A 108 -19.45 -4.43 -5.06
C PHE A 108 -18.55 -4.38 -6.29
N ARG A 109 -17.47 -3.60 -6.21
CA ARG A 109 -16.49 -3.30 -7.28
C ARG A 109 -16.87 -2.12 -8.19
N GLY A 110 -17.41 -1.05 -7.62
CA GLY A 110 -17.60 0.24 -8.30
C GLY A 110 -16.78 1.36 -7.67
N LEU A 111 -16.36 2.33 -8.50
CA LEU A 111 -15.68 3.55 -8.05
C LEU A 111 -16.42 4.30 -6.93
N ARG A 112 -17.76 4.25 -6.96
CA ARG A 112 -18.64 4.96 -6.03
C ARG A 112 -18.34 4.63 -4.58
N ASP A 113 -18.17 3.34 -4.28
CA ASP A 113 -17.96 2.88 -2.91
C ASP A 113 -16.56 3.25 -2.42
N GLN A 114 -15.57 3.19 -3.31
CA GLN A 114 -14.19 3.54 -2.99
C GLN A 114 -14.01 5.05 -2.81
N LEU A 115 -14.57 5.86 -3.71
CA LEU A 115 -14.61 7.32 -3.55
C LEU A 115 -15.48 7.77 -2.36
N GLY A 116 -16.58 7.06 -2.10
CA GLY A 116 -17.52 7.43 -1.04
C GLY A 116 -17.04 7.08 0.36
N TYR A 117 -16.13 6.12 0.50
CA TYR A 117 -15.63 5.67 1.79
C TYR A 117 -14.13 5.92 1.98
N LYS A 118 -13.26 5.37 1.12
CA LYS A 118 -11.80 5.45 1.34
C LYS A 118 -11.29 6.89 1.25
N LEU A 119 -11.70 7.65 0.24
CA LEU A 119 -11.23 9.03 0.06
C LEU A 119 -11.52 9.96 1.27
N PRO A 120 -12.76 10.09 1.78
CA PRO A 120 -13.00 10.91 2.96
C PRO A 120 -12.27 10.40 4.20
N GLU A 121 -12.12 9.09 4.35
CA GLU A 121 -11.41 8.49 5.50
C GLU A 121 -9.90 8.80 5.47
N LEU A 122 -9.27 8.78 4.29
CA LEU A 122 -7.87 9.19 4.10
C LEU A 122 -7.67 10.67 4.45
N LEU A 123 -8.54 11.55 3.92
CA LEU A 123 -8.47 12.99 4.16
C LEU A 123 -8.67 13.32 5.65
N GLU A 124 -9.66 12.70 6.29
CA GLU A 124 -9.90 12.89 7.73
C GLU A 124 -8.77 12.32 8.59
N GLY A 125 -8.20 11.16 8.22
CA GLY A 125 -7.02 10.61 8.87
C GLY A 125 -5.82 11.55 8.78
N ARG A 126 -5.62 12.20 7.63
CA ARG A 126 -4.58 13.24 7.50
C ARG A 126 -4.84 14.43 8.41
N VAL A 127 -6.07 14.93 8.45
CA VAL A 127 -6.46 16.03 9.34
C VAL A 127 -6.21 15.68 10.81
N ARG A 128 -6.51 14.45 11.25
CA ARG A 128 -6.21 13.99 12.61
C ARG A 128 -4.71 14.06 12.91
N ILE A 129 -3.88 13.51 12.04
CA ILE A 129 -2.41 13.51 12.21
C ILE A 129 -1.85 14.93 12.21
N GLN A 130 -2.31 15.77 11.27
CA GLN A 130 -1.95 17.20 11.19
C GLN A 130 -2.31 17.97 12.46
N ASN A 131 -3.42 17.64 13.11
CA ASN A 131 -3.82 18.30 14.35
C ASN A 131 -3.04 17.78 15.57
N ALA A 132 -2.54 16.54 15.50
CA ALA A 132 -1.76 15.92 16.57
C ALA A 132 -0.25 16.21 16.48
N SER A 133 0.25 16.67 15.34
CA SER A 133 1.66 16.90 15.06
C SER A 133 1.90 18.22 14.35
N THR A 134 2.98 18.92 14.71
CA THR A 134 3.42 20.13 13.99
C THR A 134 4.18 19.80 12.71
N LEU A 135 4.74 18.58 12.62
CA LEU A 135 5.44 18.07 11.44
C LEU A 135 4.44 17.69 10.35
N ASP A 136 4.74 18.05 9.11
CA ASP A 136 3.98 17.59 7.96
C ASP A 136 4.38 16.15 7.63
N PRO A 137 3.44 15.18 7.67
CA PRO A 137 3.79 13.79 7.48
C PRO A 137 4.04 13.47 6.01
N MET A 138 5.11 12.72 5.75
CA MET A 138 5.30 11.99 4.49
C MET A 138 4.56 10.66 4.56
N GLU A 139 3.99 10.23 3.45
CA GLU A 139 3.08 9.10 3.41
C GLU A 139 3.41 8.11 2.29
N VAL A 140 3.25 6.83 2.62
CA VAL A 140 3.10 5.74 1.63
C VAL A 140 1.69 5.19 1.73
N LEU A 141 1.07 4.90 0.59
CA LEU A 141 -0.22 4.19 0.54
C LEU A 141 -0.01 2.82 -0.08
N VAL A 142 -0.53 1.78 0.55
CA VAL A 142 -0.41 0.39 0.13
C VAL A 142 -1.82 -0.16 -0.07
N GLY A 143 -2.11 -0.68 -1.27
CA GLY A 143 -3.40 -1.26 -1.63
C GLY A 143 -3.26 -2.34 -2.69
N ASP A 144 -4.34 -2.65 -3.40
CA ASP A 144 -4.38 -3.76 -4.36
C ASP A 144 -4.95 -3.40 -5.75
N ASP A 145 -4.78 -4.31 -6.71
CA ASP A 145 -5.28 -4.23 -8.08
C ASP A 145 -6.71 -4.75 -8.26
N ALA A 146 -7.32 -5.26 -7.19
CA ALA A 146 -8.68 -5.74 -7.18
C ALA A 146 -9.71 -4.63 -7.03
N GLU A 147 -9.36 -3.56 -6.31
CA GLU A 147 -10.20 -2.40 -6.07
C GLU A 147 -9.83 -1.19 -6.96
N ALA A 148 -10.19 0.02 -6.54
CA ALA A 148 -9.85 1.26 -7.24
C ALA A 148 -8.77 2.05 -6.49
N ASP A 149 -7.86 1.35 -5.81
CA ASP A 149 -6.91 1.93 -4.87
C ASP A 149 -5.94 2.88 -5.53
N ALA A 150 -5.32 2.47 -6.65
CA ALA A 150 -4.45 3.35 -7.42
C ALA A 150 -5.14 4.68 -7.75
N PHE A 151 -6.41 4.64 -8.16
CA PHE A 151 -7.19 5.84 -8.46
C PHE A 151 -7.49 6.69 -7.22
N VAL A 152 -7.97 6.07 -6.13
CA VAL A 152 -8.31 6.81 -4.90
C VAL A 152 -7.08 7.43 -4.26
N TYR A 153 -5.97 6.69 -4.22
CA TYR A 153 -4.71 7.14 -3.62
C TYR A 153 -4.06 8.24 -4.45
N CYS A 154 -4.09 8.15 -5.79
CA CYS A 154 -3.65 9.25 -6.65
C CYS A 154 -4.50 10.50 -6.43
N LEU A 155 -5.83 10.37 -6.41
CA LEU A 155 -6.72 11.50 -6.18
C LEU A 155 -6.48 12.14 -4.82
N TYR A 156 -6.30 11.33 -3.77
CA TYR A 156 -5.93 11.80 -2.44
C TYR A 156 -4.60 12.59 -2.47
N ALA A 157 -3.57 12.04 -3.10
CA ALA A 157 -2.27 12.68 -3.23
C ALA A 157 -2.34 14.02 -3.99
N ASP A 158 -3.15 14.09 -5.04
CA ASP A 158 -3.34 15.30 -5.84
C ASP A 158 -4.24 16.35 -5.18
N ILE A 159 -5.12 15.94 -4.26
CA ILE A 159 -5.85 16.88 -3.38
C ILE A 159 -4.90 17.48 -2.33
N CYS A 160 -3.98 16.66 -1.79
CA CYS A 160 -3.00 17.12 -0.80
C CYS A 160 -2.01 18.09 -1.43
N SER A 161 -1.58 17.85 -2.67
CA SER A 161 -0.60 18.67 -3.41
C SER A 161 -1.21 19.79 -4.27
N GLU A 162 -2.50 20.09 -4.10
CA GLU A 162 -3.25 21.12 -4.86
C GLU A 162 -3.35 20.92 -6.39
N ARG A 163 -2.90 19.79 -6.93
CA ARG A 163 -3.10 19.44 -8.34
C ARG A 163 -4.57 19.23 -8.70
N VAL A 164 -5.40 18.86 -7.73
CA VAL A 164 -6.87 18.80 -7.86
C VAL A 164 -7.51 19.87 -6.99
N SER A 165 -8.05 20.90 -7.64
CA SER A 165 -8.83 21.96 -6.97
C SER A 165 -10.18 21.46 -6.43
N ASP A 166 -10.76 22.18 -5.47
CA ASP A 166 -12.10 21.92 -4.94
C ASP A 166 -13.18 21.85 -6.02
N ARG A 167 -13.09 22.74 -7.03
CA ARG A 167 -14.01 22.74 -8.17
C ARG A 167 -13.90 21.46 -8.97
N GLU A 168 -12.68 20.96 -9.14
CA GLU A 168 -12.42 19.72 -9.85
C GLU A 168 -12.87 18.49 -9.05
N LEU A 169 -12.56 18.46 -7.75
CA LEU A 169 -13.02 17.42 -6.84
C LEU A 169 -14.54 17.27 -6.85
N ARG A 170 -15.31 18.36 -6.83
CA ARG A 170 -16.78 18.34 -6.95
C ARG A 170 -17.26 17.63 -8.22
N LYS A 171 -16.57 17.85 -9.34
CA LYS A 171 -16.90 17.21 -10.63
C LYS A 171 -16.53 15.74 -10.63
N ILE A 172 -15.37 15.37 -10.09
CA ILE A 172 -14.92 13.98 -9.97
C ILE A 172 -15.90 13.18 -9.09
N LEU A 173 -16.24 13.68 -7.91
CA LEU A 173 -17.20 13.02 -7.02
C LEU A 173 -18.60 12.90 -7.65
N SER A 174 -18.97 13.86 -8.50
CA SER A 174 -20.23 13.80 -9.25
C SER A 174 -20.19 12.79 -10.38
N ALA A 175 -19.09 12.71 -11.12
CA ALA A 175 -18.87 11.67 -12.12
C ALA A 175 -18.87 10.25 -11.50
N GLY A 176 -18.31 10.11 -10.31
CA GLY A 176 -18.32 8.88 -9.50
C GLY A 176 -19.64 8.57 -8.79
N GLN A 177 -20.66 9.42 -8.93
CA GLN A 177 -21.99 9.24 -8.32
C GLN A 177 -21.99 9.07 -6.78
N VAL A 178 -21.03 9.72 -6.12
CA VAL A 178 -20.95 9.73 -4.65
C VAL A 178 -22.21 10.40 -4.08
N TYR A 179 -22.74 9.86 -2.97
CA TYR A 179 -23.92 10.43 -2.31
C TYR A 179 -23.64 11.84 -1.79
N ARG A 180 -24.69 12.67 -1.67
CA ARG A 180 -24.55 14.10 -1.34
C ARG A 180 -23.89 14.33 0.02
N ASP A 181 -24.26 13.56 1.02
CA ASP A 181 -23.68 13.57 2.37
C ASP A 181 -22.18 13.23 2.33
N LEU A 182 -21.80 12.15 1.64
CA LEU A 182 -20.40 11.74 1.48
C LEU A 182 -19.57 12.75 0.68
N LYS A 183 -20.19 13.39 -0.33
CA LYS A 183 -19.56 14.51 -1.06
C LYS A 183 -19.24 15.67 -0.13
N LEU A 184 -20.20 16.09 0.69
CA LEU A 184 -20.01 17.19 1.64
C LEU A 184 -18.92 16.85 2.66
N ARG A 185 -18.94 15.63 3.21
CA ARG A 185 -17.89 15.11 4.10
C ARG A 185 -16.49 15.19 3.44
N THR A 186 -16.37 14.67 2.22
CA THR A 186 -15.12 14.66 1.45
C THR A 186 -14.60 16.08 1.19
N LEU A 187 -15.48 16.99 0.76
CA LEU A 187 -15.11 18.38 0.45
C LEU A 187 -14.69 19.14 1.72
N SER A 188 -15.39 18.93 2.83
CA SER A 188 -15.03 19.52 4.12
C SER A 188 -13.66 19.04 4.57
N ALA A 189 -13.39 17.73 4.52
CA ALA A 189 -12.10 17.18 4.88
C ALA A 189 -10.98 17.69 3.95
N ALA A 190 -11.23 17.72 2.63
CA ALA A 190 -10.27 18.22 1.65
C ALA A 190 -9.87 19.70 1.89
N ALA A 191 -10.82 20.53 2.31
CA ALA A 191 -10.57 21.92 2.65
C ALA A 191 -9.76 22.10 3.95
N SER A 192 -9.84 21.15 4.88
CA SER A 192 -9.10 21.16 6.15
C SER A 192 -7.67 20.61 6.05
N VAL A 193 -7.35 19.85 5.00
CA VAL A 193 -6.01 19.30 4.79
C VAL A 193 -5.02 20.43 4.46
N ARG A 194 -3.94 20.51 5.25
CA ARG A 194 -2.75 21.31 4.94
C ARG A 194 -2.13 20.78 3.66
N LYS A 195 -1.91 21.69 2.73
CA LYS A 195 -1.47 21.37 1.37
C LYS A 195 0.03 21.16 1.31
N SER A 196 0.44 20.02 0.77
CA SER A 196 1.82 19.62 0.53
C SER A 196 1.87 18.39 -0.37
N ASP A 197 3.00 18.19 -1.06
CA ASP A 197 3.24 16.94 -1.78
C ASP A 197 3.74 15.86 -0.82
N CYS A 198 2.80 15.31 -0.05
CA CYS A 198 3.11 14.43 1.07
C CYS A 198 3.21 12.95 0.71
N VAL A 199 2.74 12.52 -0.47
CA VAL A 199 2.69 11.10 -0.83
C VAL A 199 3.90 10.73 -1.68
N GLU A 200 4.81 9.92 -1.12
CA GLU A 200 6.04 9.49 -1.78
C GLU A 200 5.77 8.37 -2.78
N ARG A 201 5.07 7.33 -2.33
CA ARG A 201 4.75 6.14 -3.13
C ARG A 201 3.33 5.66 -2.89
N ILE A 202 2.78 5.08 -3.94
CA ILE A 202 1.54 4.32 -3.92
C ILE A 202 1.88 2.91 -4.38
N LEU A 203 1.95 1.97 -3.46
CA LEU A 203 2.31 0.58 -3.72
C LEU A 203 1.03 -0.22 -3.97
N ILE A 204 0.92 -0.86 -5.14
CA ILE A 204 -0.27 -1.62 -5.52
C ILE A 204 0.08 -3.10 -5.70
N HIS A 205 -0.41 -3.93 -4.79
CA HIS A 205 -0.24 -5.37 -4.84
C HIS A 205 -1.05 -5.96 -5.99
N LEU A 206 -0.37 -6.68 -6.89
CA LEU A 206 -0.97 -7.33 -8.06
C LEU A 206 -1.56 -8.70 -7.71
N ASP A 207 -2.49 -8.73 -6.76
CA ASP A 207 -3.18 -9.96 -6.30
C ASP A 207 -3.90 -10.66 -7.46
N ARG A 208 -4.55 -9.90 -8.35
CA ARG A 208 -5.20 -10.42 -9.57
C ARG A 208 -4.27 -10.54 -10.77
N GLN A 209 -2.97 -10.33 -10.59
CA GLN A 209 -1.97 -10.36 -11.66
C GLN A 209 -2.29 -9.36 -12.79
N THR A 210 -2.91 -8.21 -12.46
CA THR A 210 -3.16 -7.16 -13.46
C THR A 210 -1.83 -6.73 -14.09
N PRO A 211 -1.74 -6.63 -15.44
CA PRO A 211 -0.50 -6.24 -16.08
C PRO A 211 0.01 -4.89 -15.56
N PRO A 212 1.29 -4.77 -15.12
CA PRO A 212 1.86 -3.53 -14.60
C PRO A 212 1.68 -2.32 -15.52
N SER A 213 1.67 -2.54 -16.85
CA SER A 213 1.44 -1.51 -17.86
C SER A 213 0.09 -0.79 -17.70
N THR A 214 -0.90 -1.43 -17.10
CA THR A 214 -2.21 -0.83 -16.77
C THR A 214 -2.06 0.39 -15.85
N PHE A 215 -1.01 0.41 -15.02
CA PHE A 215 -0.78 1.45 -14.03
C PHE A 215 0.08 2.61 -14.55
N GLN A 216 0.63 2.52 -15.76
CA GLN A 216 1.46 3.60 -16.35
C GLN A 216 0.71 4.93 -16.44
N ALA A 217 -0.61 4.89 -16.63
CA ALA A 217 -1.46 6.08 -16.67
C ALA A 217 -1.50 6.87 -15.34
N PHE A 218 -1.14 6.25 -14.22
CA PHE A 218 -1.08 6.90 -12.90
C PHE A 218 0.29 7.54 -12.61
N GLY A 219 1.28 7.37 -13.49
CA GLY A 219 2.62 7.94 -13.34
C GLY A 219 3.54 7.20 -12.37
N SER A 220 4.73 7.74 -12.16
CA SER A 220 5.84 7.10 -11.45
C SER A 220 5.64 6.89 -9.94
N ARG A 221 4.70 7.63 -9.34
CA ARG A 221 4.33 7.49 -7.93
C ARG A 221 3.68 6.15 -7.63
N VAL A 222 2.98 5.58 -8.61
CA VAL A 222 2.33 4.27 -8.48
C VAL A 222 3.32 3.17 -8.86
N VAL A 223 3.57 2.27 -7.91
CA VAL A 223 4.45 1.13 -8.07
C VAL A 223 3.63 -0.15 -7.94
N PRO A 224 3.21 -0.76 -9.06
CA PRO A 224 2.61 -2.08 -9.02
C PRO A 224 3.66 -3.13 -8.66
N PHE A 225 3.34 -4.06 -7.76
CA PHE A 225 4.28 -5.06 -7.26
C PHE A 225 3.63 -6.45 -7.12
N PHE A 226 4.40 -7.50 -7.37
CA PHE A 226 3.95 -8.90 -7.35
C PHE A 226 4.14 -9.58 -5.98
N ASN A 227 5.10 -9.10 -5.18
CA ASN A 227 5.39 -9.66 -3.87
C ASN A 227 5.91 -8.59 -2.91
N TYR A 228 5.73 -8.81 -1.61
CA TYR A 228 6.11 -7.82 -0.61
C TYR A 228 7.62 -7.58 -0.47
N PHE A 229 8.48 -8.45 -1.02
CA PHE A 229 9.90 -8.14 -1.15
C PHE A 229 10.12 -6.96 -2.12
N GLN A 230 9.40 -6.88 -3.24
CA GLN A 230 9.44 -5.70 -4.13
C GLN A 230 9.03 -4.41 -3.39
N ALA A 231 7.93 -4.45 -2.65
CA ALA A 231 7.49 -3.31 -1.84
C ALA A 231 8.56 -2.89 -0.82
N ALA A 232 9.18 -3.87 -0.14
CA ALA A 232 10.26 -3.62 0.81
C ALA A 232 11.50 -3.01 0.16
N CYS A 233 11.89 -3.44 -1.05
CA CYS A 233 13.00 -2.84 -1.80
C CYS A 233 12.75 -1.37 -2.10
N VAL A 234 11.55 -1.01 -2.57
CA VAL A 234 11.18 0.39 -2.85
C VAL A 234 11.26 1.24 -1.59
N LEU A 235 10.72 0.74 -0.48
CA LEU A 235 10.76 1.44 0.81
C LEU A 235 12.18 1.57 1.37
N ALA A 236 13.03 0.57 1.16
CA ALA A 236 14.43 0.63 1.57
C ALA A 236 15.21 1.67 0.76
N GLU A 237 15.00 1.71 -0.55
CA GLU A 237 15.66 2.66 -1.44
C GLU A 237 15.20 4.10 -1.20
N ASP A 238 13.93 4.29 -0.83
CA ASP A 238 13.38 5.58 -0.39
C ASP A 238 13.80 5.94 1.07
N GLY A 239 14.62 5.11 1.73
CA GLY A 239 15.12 5.36 3.09
C GLY A 239 14.08 5.18 4.21
N ARG A 240 12.95 4.52 3.92
CA ARG A 240 11.86 4.23 4.86
C ARG A 240 12.00 2.88 5.56
N LEU A 241 12.87 2.02 5.05
CA LEU A 241 13.20 0.73 5.62
C LEU A 241 14.73 0.57 5.68
N SER A 242 15.26 0.05 6.79
CA SER A 242 16.71 -0.20 6.90
C SER A 242 17.11 -1.44 6.10
N CYS A 243 18.38 -1.52 5.68
CA CYS A 243 18.91 -2.71 5.01
C CYS A 243 18.78 -3.99 5.88
N PRO A 244 19.09 -3.98 7.19
CA PRO A 244 18.82 -5.13 8.06
C PRO A 244 17.35 -5.57 8.06
N ALA A 245 16.42 -4.62 8.15
CA ALA A 245 15.00 -4.92 8.10
C ALA A 245 14.56 -5.51 6.74
N LEU A 246 15.16 -5.04 5.63
CA LEU A 246 14.95 -5.65 4.31
C LEU A 246 15.48 -7.09 4.24
N PHE A 247 16.63 -7.39 4.85
CA PHE A 247 17.13 -8.76 4.96
C PHE A 247 16.19 -9.66 5.77
N ASP A 248 15.57 -9.16 6.83
CA ASP A 248 14.58 -9.92 7.60
C ASP A 248 13.34 -10.25 6.75
N VAL A 249 12.83 -9.28 5.99
CA VAL A 249 11.73 -9.52 5.04
C VAL A 249 12.14 -10.56 3.99
N ALA A 250 13.32 -10.43 3.40
CA ALA A 250 13.84 -11.36 2.40
C ALA A 250 14.00 -12.79 2.95
N THR A 251 14.49 -12.92 4.19
CA THR A 251 14.64 -14.21 4.89
C THR A 251 13.30 -14.94 5.02
N VAL A 252 12.20 -14.22 5.24
CA VAL A 252 10.87 -14.84 5.27
C VAL A 252 10.50 -15.47 3.93
N PHE A 253 10.86 -14.83 2.81
CA PHE A 253 10.63 -15.41 1.48
C PHE A 253 11.47 -16.66 1.22
N LEU A 254 12.75 -16.65 1.62
CA LEU A 254 13.63 -17.81 1.50
C LEU A 254 13.11 -19.00 2.33
N VAL A 255 12.85 -18.76 3.61
CA VAL A 255 12.56 -19.84 4.58
C VAL A 255 11.12 -20.35 4.46
N ARG A 256 10.15 -19.49 4.18
CA ARG A 256 8.72 -19.84 4.28
C ARG A 256 7.98 -19.89 2.95
N HIS A 257 8.56 -19.32 1.89
CA HIS A 257 7.88 -19.18 0.61
C HIS A 257 8.64 -19.78 -0.57
N GLY A 258 9.75 -20.49 -0.30
CA GLY A 258 10.49 -21.26 -1.30
C GLY A 258 11.20 -20.41 -2.34
N PHE A 259 11.48 -19.14 -2.01
CA PHE A 259 12.35 -18.32 -2.84
C PHE A 259 13.80 -18.75 -2.66
N ASP A 260 14.59 -18.54 -3.71
CA ASP A 260 16.05 -18.59 -3.69
C ASP A 260 16.63 -17.20 -4.02
N HIS A 261 17.96 -17.08 -3.94
CA HIS A 261 18.67 -15.88 -4.32
C HIS A 261 18.33 -15.38 -5.73
N ASN A 262 18.16 -16.29 -6.70
CA ASN A 262 17.79 -15.96 -8.08
C ASN A 262 16.41 -15.31 -8.17
N SER A 263 15.43 -15.88 -7.47
CA SER A 263 14.05 -15.39 -7.47
C SER A 263 13.95 -14.02 -6.79
N LEU A 264 14.67 -13.80 -5.68
CA LEU A 264 14.73 -12.50 -5.02
C LEU A 264 15.44 -11.45 -5.91
N ALA A 265 16.60 -11.77 -6.47
CA ALA A 265 17.31 -10.86 -7.37
C ALA A 265 16.44 -10.51 -8.59
N SER A 266 15.80 -11.51 -9.21
CA SER A 266 14.87 -11.30 -10.33
C SER A 266 13.69 -10.39 -9.96
N SER A 267 13.18 -10.53 -8.73
CA SER A 267 12.11 -9.69 -8.19
C SER A 267 12.54 -8.21 -8.12
N TYR A 268 13.75 -7.92 -7.65
CA TYR A 268 14.29 -6.57 -7.66
C TYR A 268 14.55 -6.05 -9.08
N LEU A 269 15.19 -6.85 -9.93
CA LEU A 269 15.54 -6.47 -11.30
C LEU A 269 14.30 -6.20 -12.16
N ASP A 270 13.17 -6.85 -11.89
CA ASP A 270 11.88 -6.49 -12.47
C ASP A 270 11.46 -5.05 -12.13
N LEU A 271 11.55 -4.62 -10.85
CA LEU A 271 11.24 -3.24 -10.47
C LEU A 271 12.16 -2.23 -11.15
N GLN A 272 13.45 -2.55 -11.24
CA GLN A 272 14.45 -1.71 -11.86
C GLN A 272 14.20 -1.56 -13.36
N ARG A 273 13.92 -2.65 -14.07
CA ARG A 273 13.54 -2.63 -15.49
C ARG A 273 12.29 -1.79 -15.75
N ARG A 274 11.32 -1.82 -14.81
CA ARG A 274 10.10 -0.99 -14.86
C ARG A 274 10.32 0.45 -14.41
N GLY A 275 11.52 0.80 -13.93
CA GLY A 275 11.90 2.16 -13.57
C GLY A 275 11.36 2.66 -12.23
N HIS A 276 11.02 1.75 -11.31
CA HIS A 276 10.51 2.12 -9.98
C HIS A 276 11.61 2.30 -8.93
N THR A 277 12.82 1.83 -9.23
CA THR A 277 14.04 1.97 -8.42
C THR A 277 15.10 2.75 -9.19
N SER A 278 16.00 3.42 -8.46
CA SER A 278 17.14 4.17 -9.01
C SER A 278 18.35 3.27 -9.30
N GLY A 279 18.37 2.06 -8.75
CA GLY A 279 19.47 1.10 -8.91
C GLY A 279 20.54 1.20 -7.82
N GLN A 280 20.32 2.00 -6.77
CA GLN A 280 21.31 2.20 -5.70
C GLN A 280 21.24 1.15 -4.59
N LEU A 281 20.08 0.49 -4.45
CA LEU A 281 19.84 -0.49 -3.39
C LEU A 281 20.87 -1.64 -3.34
N PRO A 282 21.36 -2.22 -4.46
CA PRO A 282 22.33 -3.32 -4.41
C PRO A 282 23.64 -2.93 -3.72
N GLU A 283 24.14 -1.72 -3.94
CA GLU A 283 25.33 -1.20 -3.26
C GLU A 283 25.06 -0.91 -1.78
N GLN A 284 23.88 -0.37 -1.44
CA GLN A 284 23.48 -0.16 -0.05
C GLN A 284 23.41 -1.48 0.73
N LEU A 285 22.81 -2.50 0.14
CA LEU A 285 22.74 -3.85 0.73
C LEU A 285 24.12 -4.48 0.89
N ASN A 286 25.00 -4.31 -0.10
CA ASN A 286 26.37 -4.80 0.00
C ASN A 286 27.15 -4.16 1.14
N ASN A 287 27.00 -2.84 1.34
CA ASN A 287 27.63 -2.16 2.47
C ASN A 287 27.05 -2.60 3.82
N ALA A 288 25.79 -3.04 3.83
CA ALA A 288 25.13 -3.58 5.01
C ALA A 288 25.32 -5.10 5.18
N SER A 289 26.10 -5.78 4.32
CA SER A 289 26.22 -7.24 4.33
C SER A 289 26.82 -7.79 5.64
N THR A 290 27.56 -6.97 6.38
CA THR A 290 28.08 -7.31 7.72
C THR A 290 26.95 -7.60 8.71
N ALA A 291 25.74 -7.05 8.51
CA ALA A 291 24.57 -7.41 9.32
C ALA A 291 24.18 -8.88 9.16
N LEU A 292 24.50 -9.50 8.01
CA LEU A 292 24.23 -10.93 7.77
C LEU A 292 25.18 -11.85 8.56
N ASP A 293 26.31 -11.35 9.05
CA ASP A 293 27.22 -12.16 9.87
C ASP A 293 26.64 -12.50 11.24
N GLN A 294 25.63 -11.73 11.67
CA GLN A 294 24.87 -11.96 12.90
C GLN A 294 23.57 -12.74 12.65
N ALA A 295 23.33 -13.18 11.41
CA ALA A 295 22.12 -13.90 11.07
C ALA A 295 22.05 -15.24 11.80
N ARG A 296 20.85 -15.59 12.26
CA ARG A 296 20.60 -16.85 12.99
C ARG A 296 20.66 -18.08 12.09
N ASP A 297 20.46 -17.89 10.79
CA ASP A 297 20.46 -18.94 9.77
C ASP A 297 21.59 -18.66 8.76
N PRO A 298 22.71 -19.40 8.83
CA PRO A 298 23.84 -19.23 7.92
C PRO A 298 23.50 -19.51 6.45
N THR A 299 22.56 -20.43 6.20
CA THR A 299 22.14 -20.78 4.82
C THR A 299 21.35 -19.63 4.22
N ALA A 300 20.40 -19.07 4.97
CA ALA A 300 19.68 -17.87 4.52
C ALA A 300 20.63 -16.68 4.32
N ALA A 301 21.63 -16.52 5.20
CA ALA A 301 22.63 -15.46 5.03
C ALA A 301 23.44 -15.61 3.73
N ASP A 302 23.81 -16.83 3.35
CA ASP A 302 24.54 -17.08 2.11
C ASP A 302 23.66 -16.79 0.88
N GLU A 303 22.42 -17.26 0.86
CA GLU A 303 21.42 -16.94 -0.17
C GLU A 303 21.25 -15.42 -0.32
N LEU A 304 21.18 -14.66 0.78
CA LEU A 304 21.09 -13.20 0.73
C LEU A 304 22.37 -12.53 0.19
N ARG A 305 23.56 -13.05 0.50
CA ARG A 305 24.82 -12.55 -0.09
C ARG A 305 24.85 -12.80 -1.61
N GLN A 306 24.43 -13.99 -2.04
CA GLN A 306 24.34 -14.33 -3.46
C GLN A 306 23.31 -13.45 -4.18
N MET A 307 22.15 -13.20 -3.57
CA MET A 307 21.14 -12.27 -4.07
C MET A 307 21.74 -10.88 -4.30
N VAL A 308 22.45 -10.33 -3.30
CA VAL A 308 23.09 -9.00 -3.41
C VAL A 308 24.14 -8.98 -4.52
N ALA A 309 24.97 -10.02 -4.63
CA ALA A 309 25.97 -10.13 -5.70
C ALA A 309 25.31 -10.08 -7.10
N LEU A 310 24.28 -10.90 -7.33
CA LEU A 310 23.55 -10.93 -8.60
C LEU A 310 22.86 -9.60 -8.93
N MET A 311 22.29 -8.93 -7.93
CA MET A 311 21.69 -7.62 -8.10
C MET A 311 22.71 -6.55 -8.54
N ARG A 312 23.98 -6.67 -8.12
CA ARG A 312 25.07 -5.73 -8.49
C ARG A 312 25.66 -6.02 -9.86
N GLU A 313 25.83 -7.29 -10.21
CA GLU A 313 26.39 -7.72 -11.50
C GLU A 313 25.45 -7.42 -12.67
N SER A 314 24.16 -7.26 -12.39
CA SER A 314 23.15 -6.95 -13.40
C SER A 314 23.23 -5.47 -13.79
N PRO A 315 23.54 -5.15 -15.07
CA PRO A 315 23.63 -3.76 -15.50
C PRO A 315 22.30 -3.03 -15.30
N SER A 316 22.37 -1.84 -14.72
CA SER A 316 21.22 -0.94 -14.62
C SER A 316 20.74 -0.63 -16.04
N ALA A 317 19.70 -1.32 -16.49
CA ALA A 317 19.04 -0.96 -17.74
C ALA A 317 18.61 0.50 -17.59
N ALA A 318 19.03 1.36 -18.53
CA ALA A 318 18.70 2.78 -18.52
C ALA A 318 17.19 2.93 -18.33
N SER A 319 16.77 3.23 -17.11
CA SER A 319 15.38 3.37 -16.75
C SER A 319 14.83 4.52 -17.57
N SER A 320 13.85 4.24 -18.43
CA SER A 320 13.04 5.32 -18.99
C SER A 320 12.36 5.97 -17.80
N ARG A 321 12.82 7.17 -17.40
CA ARG A 321 12.20 7.90 -16.29
C ARG A 321 10.71 7.99 -16.56
N LEU A 322 9.93 7.28 -15.75
CA LEU A 322 8.48 7.36 -15.81
C LEU A 322 8.10 8.82 -15.53
N THR A 323 7.58 9.50 -16.54
CA THR A 323 7.01 10.84 -16.36
C THR A 323 5.67 10.72 -15.65
N THR A 324 5.31 11.66 -14.80
CA THR A 324 3.96 11.74 -14.22
C THR A 324 3.05 12.48 -15.20
N PRO A 325 2.21 11.80 -16.01
CA PRO A 325 1.26 12.50 -16.87
C PRO A 325 0.21 13.22 -16.01
N ALA A 326 -0.36 14.30 -16.53
CA ALA A 326 -1.55 14.89 -15.94
C ALA A 326 -2.72 13.90 -16.04
N MET A 327 -3.18 13.37 -14.90
CA MET A 327 -4.26 12.38 -14.87
C MET A 327 -5.62 13.00 -15.18
N ASP A 328 -6.35 12.43 -16.16
CA ASP A 328 -7.78 12.73 -16.34
C ASP A 328 -8.63 11.90 -15.37
N TYR A 329 -8.74 12.40 -14.13
CA TYR A 329 -9.55 11.79 -13.09
C TYR A 329 -11.02 11.62 -13.49
N ARG A 330 -11.57 12.45 -14.38
CA ARG A 330 -12.97 12.31 -14.80
C ARG A 330 -13.12 11.14 -15.76
N ALA A 331 -12.21 10.98 -16.72
CA ALA A 331 -12.20 9.85 -17.63
C ALA A 331 -12.01 8.53 -16.86
N LEU A 332 -11.04 8.49 -15.94
CA LEU A 332 -10.83 7.35 -15.04
C LEU A 332 -12.10 7.07 -14.22
N ALA A 333 -12.74 8.12 -13.68
CA ALA A 333 -13.94 7.95 -12.90
C ALA A 333 -15.11 7.35 -13.72
N ARG A 334 -15.26 7.76 -14.99
CA ARG A 334 -16.26 7.20 -15.89
C ARG A 334 -15.92 5.76 -16.29
N ARG A 335 -14.65 5.41 -16.50
CA ARG A 335 -14.22 4.05 -16.86
C ARG A 335 -14.50 3.05 -15.73
N HIS A 336 -14.20 3.42 -14.48
CA HIS A 336 -14.48 2.58 -13.31
C HIS A 336 -15.98 2.48 -12.95
N ARG A 337 -16.86 3.27 -13.58
CA ARG A 337 -18.32 3.11 -13.49
C ARG A 337 -18.82 1.85 -14.25
N GLY A 338 -18.08 1.42 -15.27
CA GLY A 338 -18.51 0.41 -16.23
C GLY A 338 -18.46 -1.03 -15.74
N GLY A 339 -17.82 -1.32 -14.60
CA GLY A 339 -17.79 -2.67 -14.02
C GLY A 339 -17.47 -3.77 -15.02
N ARG A 340 -16.51 -3.54 -15.94
CA ARG A 340 -15.95 -4.52 -16.88
C ARG A 340 -14.81 -3.85 -17.63
N ASN A 341 -13.62 -4.43 -17.55
CA ASN A 341 -12.72 -4.43 -18.68
C ASN A 341 -13.49 -5.05 -19.86
N ARG A 342 -14.11 -4.22 -20.70
CA ARG A 342 -14.21 -4.57 -22.11
C ARG A 342 -12.81 -4.34 -22.64
N SER A 343 -12.06 -5.44 -22.76
CA SER A 343 -10.97 -5.54 -23.70
C SER A 343 -11.44 -4.94 -25.03
N SER A 344 -10.88 -3.78 -25.38
CA SER A 344 -10.88 -3.32 -26.77
C SER A 344 -9.85 -4.17 -27.52
N ALA A 345 -10.20 -5.42 -27.78
CA ALA A 345 -9.72 -6.13 -28.96
C ALA A 345 -10.70 -5.77 -30.08
N ALA A 346 -10.36 -4.72 -30.83
CA ALA A 346 -10.95 -4.41 -32.13
C ALA A 346 -10.01 -3.41 -32.82
N SER A 347 -8.99 -3.94 -33.49
CA SER A 347 -8.76 -3.81 -34.93
C SER A 347 -7.64 -4.76 -35.32
#